data_AF-A0AAJ5X3W8-F1
#
_entry.id   AF-A0AAJ5X3W8-F1
#
_cell.length_a   1.000
_cell.length_b   1.000
_cell.length_c   1.000
_cell.angle_alpha   90.00
_cell.angle_beta   90.00
_cell.angle_gamma   90.00
#
_symmetry.space_group_name_H-M   'P 1'
#
loop_
_entity.id
_entity.type
_entity.pdbx_description
1 polymer ?
#
loop_
_entity_poly.entity_id
_entity_poly.type
_entity_poly.pdbx_seq_one_letter_code
_entity_poly.pdbx_strand_id
1 'polypeptide(L)' 'MCRWDAMTPHALIFPRTCNTSDRRTIRWFECELIDETGARRVLDQAFFSLGEAKSWASAQGYPVDEADARNTR' A
#
# COMPACT_ATOMS: atom_id res chain seq x y z
N MET A 1 -0.70 -14.37 -30.15
CA MET A 1 -1.01 -13.02 -29.61
C MET A 1 -0.15 -12.82 -28.38
N CYS A 2 0.97 -12.12 -28.51
CA CYS A 2 1.85 -11.87 -27.38
C CYS A 2 1.44 -10.54 -26.75
N ARG A 3 0.70 -10.59 -25.64
CA ARG A 3 0.31 -9.39 -24.89
C ARG A 3 1.45 -9.03 -23.93
N TRP A 4 2.48 -8.41 -24.50
CA TRP A 4 3.57 -7.78 -23.76
C TRP A 4 3.10 -6.39 -23.36
N ASP A 5 2.50 -6.29 -22.19
CA ASP A 5 2.48 -5.15 -21.27
C ASP A 5 1.53 -5.56 -20.13
N ALA A 6 1.85 -6.70 -19.50
CA ALA A 6 1.19 -7.08 -18.26
C ALA A 6 1.79 -6.19 -17.18
N MET A 7 1.13 -5.06 -16.90
CA MET A 7 1.45 -4.28 -15.71
C MET A 7 1.32 -5.25 -14.54
N THR A 8 2.43 -5.61 -13.90
CA THR A 8 2.41 -6.57 -12.79
C THR A 8 1.54 -5.97 -11.71
N PRO A 9 0.39 -6.58 -11.37
CA PRO A 9 -0.46 -6.05 -10.33
C PRO A 9 0.35 -6.03 -9.05
N HIS A 10 0.46 -4.88 -8.42
CA HIS A 10 1.23 -4.72 -7.19
C HIS A 10 0.53 -3.76 -6.24
N ALA A 11 0.84 -3.92 -4.96
CA ALA A 11 0.33 -3.06 -3.92
C ALA A 11 1.45 -2.15 -3.40
N LEU A 12 1.16 -0.86 -3.30
CA LEU A 12 1.99 0.12 -2.61
C LEU A 12 1.40 0.40 -1.24
N ILE A 13 2.27 0.46 -0.23
CA ILE A 13 1.86 0.74 1.15
C ILE A 13 2.46 2.08 1.55
N PHE A 14 1.60 3.02 1.88
CA PHE A 14 2.00 4.37 2.25
C PHE A 14 1.85 4.58 3.76
N PRO A 15 2.93 4.96 4.48
CA PRO A 15 2.81 5.36 5.86
C PRO A 15 2.14 6.74 5.94
N ARG A 16 1.08 6.83 6.73
CA ARG A 16 0.41 8.07 7.10
C ARG A 16 0.66 8.38 8.56
N THR A 17 0.93 9.66 8.81
CA THR A 17 1.07 10.17 10.16
C THR A 17 0.23 11.44 10.26
N CYS A 18 -0.67 11.45 11.24
CA CYS A 18 -1.42 12.64 11.59
C CYS A 18 -1.12 13.01 13.04
N ASN A 19 -0.78 14.29 13.24
CA ASN A 19 -0.62 14.84 14.58
C ASN A 19 -1.94 15.49 14.97
N THR A 20 -2.56 14.98 16.03
CA THR A 20 -3.77 15.58 16.57
C THR A 20 -3.41 16.80 17.41
N SER A 21 -4.37 17.70 17.60
CA SER A 21 -4.23 18.88 18.46
C SER A 21 -3.85 18.51 19.91
N ASP A 22 -4.18 17.28 20.34
CA ASP A 22 -3.91 16.69 21.65
C ASP A 22 -2.44 16.19 21.82
N ARG A 23 -1.53 16.56 20.91
CA ARG A 23 -0.14 16.05 20.81
C ARG A 23 -0.04 14.53 20.64
N ARG A 24 -1.11 13.86 20.23
CA ARG A 24 -1.06 12.43 19.90
C ARG A 24 -0.67 12.29 18.44
N THR A 25 0.32 11.44 18.19
CA THR A 25 0.70 11.04 16.84
C THR A 25 -0.03 9.77 16.50
N ILE A 26 -0.99 9.85 15.58
CA ILE A 26 -1.67 8.68 15.03
C ILE A 26 -0.90 8.27 13.78
N ARG A 27 -0.48 7.02 13.72
CA ARG A 27 0.19 6.43 12.57
C ARG A 27 -0.65 5.29 12.04
N TRP A 28 -0.85 5.27 10.74
CA TRP A 28 -1.50 4.18 10.02
C TRP A 28 -0.85 3.99 8.67
N PHE A 29 -1.16 2.88 8.01
CA PHE A 29 -0.72 2.55 6.68
C PHE A 29 -1.94 2.48 5.77
N GLU A 30 -1.83 3.07 4.59
CA GLU A 30 -2.81 2.97 3.51
C GLU A 30 -2.25 2.08 2.41
N CYS A 31 -3.13 1.35 1.72
CA CYS A 31 -2.75 0.52 0.58
C CYS A 31 -3.29 1.13 -0.73
N GLU A 32 -2.46 1.14 -1.76
CA GLU A 32 -2.81 1.48 -3.12
C GLU A 32 -2.58 0.25 -3.99
N LEU A 33 -3.66 -0.25 -4.61
CA LEU A 33 -3.61 -1.39 -5.51
C LEU A 33 -3.42 -0.85 -6.93
N ILE A 34 -2.39 -1.30 -7.63
CA ILE A 34 -2.10 -0.90 -9.00
C ILE A 34 -2.28 -2.12 -9.88
N ASP A 35 -3.19 -2.02 -10.86
CA ASP A 35 -3.45 -3.03 -11.88
C ASP A 35 -3.49 -2.42 -13.29
N GLU A 36 -3.88 -3.23 -14.27
CA GLU A 36 -4.08 -2.83 -15.66
C GLU A 36 -5.16 -1.75 -15.88
N THR A 37 -6.08 -1.60 -14.93
CA THR A 37 -7.16 -0.60 -14.94
C THR A 37 -6.74 0.73 -14.30
N GLY A 38 -5.66 0.73 -13.52
CA GLY A 38 -5.02 1.91 -12.95
C GLY A 38 -4.66 1.75 -11.48
N ALA A 39 -4.35 2.87 -10.83
CA ALA A 39 -4.10 2.91 -9.40
C ALA A 39 -5.40 3.17 -8.62
N ARG A 40 -5.77 2.22 -7.75
CA ARG A 40 -6.90 2.32 -6.83
C ARG A 40 -6.41 2.45 -5.39
N ARG A 41 -6.65 3.61 -4.79
CA ARG A 41 -6.42 3.84 -3.36
C ARG A 41 -7.52 3.23 -2.51
N VAL A 42 -7.12 2.50 -1.48
CA VAL A 42 -8.04 1.94 -0.48
C VAL A 42 -8.01 2.88 0.73
N LEU A 43 -8.91 3.86 0.70
CA LEU A 43 -9.04 4.86 1.79
C LEU A 43 -9.93 4.39 2.94
N ASP A 44 -10.71 3.33 2.72
CA ASP A 44 -11.66 2.78 3.70
C ASP A 44 -10.98 1.93 4.77
N GLN A 45 -9.70 1.58 4.58
CA GLN A 45 -8.97 0.66 5.46
C GLN A 45 -7.64 1.26 5.90
N ALA A 46 -7.55 1.55 7.19
CA ALA A 46 -6.34 2.00 7.85
C ALA A 46 -5.70 0.82 8.60
N PHE A 47 -4.50 0.43 8.18
CA PHE A 47 -3.76 -0.64 8.83
C PHE A 47 -2.83 -0.05 9.90
N PHE A 48 -2.78 -0.64 11.08
CA PHE A 48 -1.89 -0.16 12.14
C PHE A 48 -0.47 -0.74 12.05
N SER A 49 -0.28 -1.76 11.21
CA SER A 49 1.00 -2.43 11.01
C SER A 49 1.29 -2.67 9.53
N LEU A 50 2.57 -2.52 9.13
CA LEU A 50 3.04 -2.83 7.78
C LEU A 50 2.75 -4.29 7.40
N GLY A 51 2.92 -5.23 8.34
CA GLY A 51 2.65 -6.65 8.11
C GLY A 51 1.18 -6.93 7.82
N GLU A 52 0.27 -6.23 8.49
CA GLU A 52 -1.18 -6.36 8.29
C GLU A 52 -1.59 -5.82 6.91
N ALA A 53 -1.08 -4.65 6.54
CA ALA A 53 -1.24 -4.07 5.20
C ALA A 53 -0.70 -5.01 4.10
N LYS A 54 0.46 -5.63 4.34
CA LYS A 54 1.07 -6.61 3.41
C LYS A 54 0.24 -7.88 3.27
N SER A 55 -0.15 -8.48 4.39
CA SER A 55 -0.98 -9.68 4.40
C SER A 55 -2.31 -9.43 3.71
N TRP A 56 -2.92 -8.26 3.93
CA TRP A 56 -4.14 -7.87 3.25
C TRP A 56 -3.93 -7.72 1.73
N ALA A 57 -2.93 -6.98 1.30
CA ALA A 57 -2.63 -6.77 -0.12
C ALA A 57 -2.33 -8.10 -0.85
N SER A 58 -1.53 -8.96 -0.23
CA SER A 58 -1.24 -10.30 -0.74
C SER A 58 -2.51 -11.17 -0.83
N ALA A 59 -3.41 -11.07 0.15
CA ALA A 59 -4.71 -11.75 0.11
C ALA A 59 -5.62 -11.26 -1.02
N GLN A 60 -5.44 -10.03 -1.51
CA GLN A 60 -6.14 -9.50 -2.69
C GLN A 60 -5.51 -9.93 -4.03
N GLY A 61 -4.38 -10.65 -4.00
CA GLY A 61 -3.65 -11.04 -5.21
C GLY A 61 -2.67 -9.97 -5.73
N TYR A 62 -2.39 -8.95 -4.92
CA TYR A 62 -1.45 -7.88 -5.25
C TYR A 62 -0.17 -8.07 -4.44
N PRO A 63 0.90 -8.66 -5.02
CA PRO A 63 2.21 -8.69 -4.37
C PRO A 63 2.65 -7.27 -4.00
N VAL A 64 3.08 -7.08 -2.76
CA VAL A 64 3.60 -5.78 -2.30
C VAL A 64 5.04 -5.69 -2.75
N ASP A 65 5.36 -4.66 -3.52
CA ASP A 65 6.74 -4.41 -3.91
C ASP A 65 7.51 -3.84 -2.71
N GLU A 66 8.37 -4.65 -2.10
CA GLU A 66 9.17 -4.25 -0.94
C GLU A 66 10.29 -3.26 -1.30
N ALA A 67 10.47 -2.92 -2.58
CA ALA A 67 11.50 -2.00 -3.04
C ALA A 67 11.39 -0.61 -2.39
N ASP A 68 10.19 -0.16 -1.98
CA ASP A 68 9.97 1.18 -1.44
C ASP A 68 10.19 1.28 0.09
N ALA A 69 10.28 0.15 0.80
CA ALA A 69 10.54 0.15 2.24
C ALA A 69 12.02 0.45 2.60
N ARG A 70 12.91 0.60 1.60
CA ARG A 70 14.35 0.79 1.78
C ARG A 70 14.87 2.16 1.29
N ASN A 71 14.04 3.20 1.32
CA ASN A 71 14.55 4.57 1.15
C ASN A 71 13.92 5.59 2.10
N THR A 72 14.18 5.41 3.38
CA THR A 72 14.39 6.55 4.29
C THR A 72 15.78 6.38 4.90
N ARG A 73 16.77 6.94 4.22
CA ARG A 73 18.13 7.13 4.73
C ARG A 73 18.25 8.52 5.36
#